data_AF-A0A0F9GIP3-F1
#
_entry.id   AF-A0A0F9GIP3-F1
#
_cell.length_a   1.000
_cell.length_b   1.000
_cell.length_c   1.000
_cell.angle_alpha   90.00
_cell.angle_beta   90.00
_cell.angle_gamma   90.00
#
_symmetry.space_group_name_H-M   'P 1'
#
loop_
_entity.id
_entity.type
_entity.pdbx_description
1 polymer ?
#
loop_
_entity_poly.entity_id
_entity_poly.type
_entity_poly.pdbx_seq_one_letter_code
_entity_poly.pdbx_strand_id
1 'polypeptide(L)'
;MVHPKPKDDEQQKVWDRLVEDKLTIPDTWEVRLSGGQDKHEAWTELIKERKLGGLAYLRNLRNMIQAKVSDEIISEGLKDINVSKVLPFRFITAAKYAPNLEKDLESLMIKGLNQQIKLSGKTILIVDVSGSMYSSPISNYSEMDRAHAACSLAILTRELCEDIKIYATAGNDGTEIHQTELIPSRHGFALSDKIYSMCRPLGGGGIFLTPVLRWIKEREEKADRIIVITDEQDCARSN
;
A
#
# COMPACT_ATOMS: atom_id res chain seq x y z
N MET A 1 -12.78 35.56 6.54
CA MET A 1 -13.03 35.08 5.16
C MET A 1 -14.31 34.26 5.00
N VAL A 2 -14.82 33.54 6.03
CA VAL A 2 -16.11 32.81 5.91
C VAL A 2 -17.13 33.06 7.04
N HIS A 3 -16.80 33.86 8.07
CA HIS A 3 -17.67 34.23 9.21
C HIS A 3 -18.68 33.15 9.64
N PRO A 4 -18.21 31.91 9.91
CA PRO A 4 -19.11 30.85 10.31
C PRO A 4 -19.78 31.24 11.64
N LYS A 5 -21.05 30.87 11.82
CA LYS A 5 -21.75 31.01 13.10
C LYS A 5 -21.60 29.71 13.87
N PRO A 6 -21.23 29.75 15.16
CA PRO A 6 -21.15 28.54 15.96
C PRO A 6 -22.53 27.95 16.18
N LYS A 7 -22.59 26.63 16.25
CA LYS A 7 -23.82 25.89 16.50
C LYS A 7 -24.28 25.98 17.96
N ASP A 8 -23.33 26.17 18.89
CA ASP A 8 -23.54 26.21 20.34
C ASP A 8 -22.43 27.00 21.04
N ASP A 9 -22.64 27.31 22.32
CA ASP A 9 -21.71 28.10 23.14
C ASP A 9 -20.36 27.40 23.36
N GLU A 10 -20.33 26.07 23.34
CA GLU A 10 -19.08 25.30 23.45
C GLU A 10 -18.21 25.46 22.21
N GLN A 11 -18.82 25.44 21.02
CA GLN A 11 -18.11 25.71 19.78
C GLN A 11 -17.64 27.16 19.70
N GLN A 12 -18.44 28.13 20.16
CA GLN A 12 -18.04 29.54 20.25
C GLN A 12 -16.77 29.69 21.10
N LYS A 13 -16.73 29.11 22.31
CA LYS A 13 -15.54 29.15 23.19
C LYS A 13 -14.30 28.49 22.57
N VAL A 14 -14.46 27.44 21.78
CA VAL A 14 -13.34 26.80 21.05
C VAL A 14 -12.82 27.72 19.95
N TRP A 15 -13.73 28.36 19.21
CA TRP A 15 -13.37 29.29 18.13
C TRP A 15 -12.73 30.56 18.67
N ASP A 16 -13.21 31.10 19.79
CA ASP A 16 -12.59 32.26 20.46
C ASP A 16 -11.15 31.93 20.86
N ARG A 17 -10.91 30.76 21.45
CA ARG A 17 -9.55 30.28 21.76
C ARG A 17 -8.67 30.09 20.52
N LEU A 18 -9.24 29.66 19.40
CA LEU A 18 -8.53 29.53 18.13
C LEU A 18 -8.16 30.91 17.56
N VAL A 19 -9.08 31.88 17.60
CA VAL A 19 -8.85 33.25 17.10
C VAL A 19 -7.83 33.99 17.98
N GLU A 20 -7.82 33.72 19.28
CA GLU A 20 -6.90 34.33 20.25
C GLU A 20 -5.56 33.61 20.38
N ASP A 21 -5.28 32.56 19.59
CA ASP A 21 -4.09 31.70 19.72
C ASP A 21 -3.88 31.11 21.13
N LYS A 22 -4.98 30.82 21.85
CA LYS A 22 -5.00 30.25 23.22
C LYS A 22 -5.52 28.81 23.25
N LEU A 23 -5.48 28.09 22.13
CA LEU A 23 -5.79 26.67 22.15
C LEU A 23 -4.79 25.94 23.04
N THR A 24 -5.32 25.13 23.96
CA THR A 24 -4.49 24.22 24.74
C THR A 24 -3.74 23.32 23.79
N ILE A 25 -2.41 23.30 23.88
CA ILE A 25 -1.57 22.40 23.10
C ILE A 25 -2.04 20.98 23.42
N PRO A 26 -2.59 20.24 22.45
CA PRO A 26 -3.09 18.92 22.73
C PRO A 26 -1.90 17.99 23.02
N ASP A 27 -2.04 17.13 24.05
CA ASP A 27 -1.06 16.09 24.41
C ASP A 27 -1.06 15.00 23.33
N THR A 28 -0.47 15.35 22.20
CA THR A 28 -0.36 14.53 21.00
C THR A 28 1.04 13.95 20.92
N TRP A 29 1.15 12.80 20.25
CA TRP A 29 2.44 12.14 20.08
C TRP A 29 3.43 13.04 19.31
N GLU A 30 2.96 13.89 18.39
CA GLU A 30 3.77 14.89 17.68
C GLU A 30 4.41 15.91 18.64
N VAL A 31 3.67 16.35 19.66
CA VAL A 31 4.16 17.31 20.68
C VAL A 31 5.18 16.65 21.60
N ARG A 32 4.92 15.41 22.05
CA ARG A 32 5.86 14.66 22.91
C ARG A 32 7.21 14.43 22.23
N LEU A 33 7.21 14.03 20.95
CA LEU A 33 8.44 13.78 20.19
C LEU A 33 9.23 15.05 19.85
N SER A 34 8.56 16.19 19.74
CA SER A 34 9.20 17.47 19.40
C SER A 34 9.78 18.20 20.62
N GLY A 35 9.40 17.79 21.84
CA GLY A 35 9.78 18.43 23.10
C GLY A 35 11.20 18.15 23.61
N GLY A 36 12.04 17.43 22.86
CA GLY A 36 13.43 17.14 23.24
C GLY A 36 13.61 15.99 24.24
N GLN A 37 12.55 15.21 24.52
CA GLN A 37 12.65 13.96 25.27
C GLN A 37 13.51 12.91 24.52
N ASP A 38 14.03 11.94 25.28
CA ASP A 38 14.69 10.78 24.70
C ASP A 38 13.73 10.04 23.76
N LYS A 39 14.15 9.86 22.51
CA LYS A 39 13.28 9.30 21.46
C LYS A 39 12.92 7.85 21.73
N HIS A 40 13.83 7.08 22.32
CA HIS A 40 13.58 5.68 22.64
C HIS A 40 12.49 5.58 23.70
N GLU A 41 12.60 6.33 24.79
CA GLU A 41 11.61 6.39 25.86
C GLU A 41 10.26 6.89 25.35
N ALA A 42 10.25 7.99 24.60
CA ALA A 42 9.02 8.58 24.07
C ALA A 42 8.26 7.60 23.16
N TRP A 43 8.94 6.90 22.24
CA TRP A 43 8.29 5.88 21.42
C TRP A 43 7.81 4.68 22.24
N THR A 44 8.60 4.22 23.20
CA THR A 44 8.25 3.10 24.07
C THR A 44 6.98 3.41 24.88
N GLU A 45 6.86 4.62 25.43
CA GLU A 45 5.67 5.07 26.16
C GLU A 45 4.46 5.16 25.23
N LEU A 46 4.59 5.80 24.05
CA LEU A 46 3.51 5.93 23.09
C LEU A 46 2.94 4.58 22.63
N ILE A 47 3.80 3.57 22.46
CA ILE A 47 3.41 2.20 22.11
C ILE A 47 2.67 1.56 23.28
N LYS A 48 3.25 1.58 24.49
CA LYS A 48 2.66 0.96 25.69
C LYS A 48 1.33 1.60 26.09
N GLU A 49 1.20 2.91 25.94
CA GLU A 49 -0.03 3.66 26.22
C GLU A 49 -1.06 3.59 25.09
N ARG A 50 -0.74 2.90 23.97
CA ARG A 50 -1.63 2.75 22.80
C ARG A 50 -2.10 4.08 22.21
N LYS A 51 -1.22 5.08 22.19
CA LYS A 51 -1.52 6.44 21.70
C LYS A 51 -1.32 6.62 20.20
N LEU A 52 -0.92 5.58 19.47
CA LEU A 52 -0.67 5.62 18.04
C LEU A 52 -1.77 4.90 17.26
N GLY A 53 -2.43 5.61 16.35
CA GLY A 53 -3.33 4.99 15.36
C GLY A 53 -2.55 4.16 14.33
N GLY A 54 -3.18 3.18 13.68
CA GLY A 54 -2.48 2.22 12.83
C GLY A 54 -1.69 2.82 11.66
N LEU A 55 -2.22 3.85 10.98
CA LEU A 55 -1.48 4.56 9.94
C LEU A 55 -0.28 5.34 10.49
N ALA A 56 -0.43 5.99 11.65
CA ALA A 56 0.64 6.73 12.29
C ALA A 56 1.75 5.78 12.77
N TYR A 57 1.38 4.60 13.29
CA TYR A 57 2.29 3.56 13.70
C TYR A 57 3.18 3.09 12.53
N LEU A 58 2.56 2.67 11.42
CA LEU A 58 3.29 2.14 10.26
C LEU A 58 4.18 3.20 9.60
N ARG A 59 3.72 4.46 9.51
CA ARG A 59 4.53 5.56 8.95
C ARG A 59 5.76 5.89 9.81
N ASN A 60 5.69 5.65 11.11
CA ASN A 60 6.76 5.96 12.04
C ASN A 60 7.60 4.73 12.44
N LEU A 61 7.35 3.56 11.85
CA LEU A 61 8.10 2.35 12.16
C LEU A 61 9.62 2.53 11.96
N ARG A 62 10.01 3.21 10.88
CA ARG A 62 11.41 3.59 10.62
C ARG A 62 11.99 4.43 11.77
N ASN A 63 11.22 5.37 12.30
CA ASN A 63 11.66 6.25 13.39
C ASN A 63 11.83 5.49 14.71
N MET A 64 10.94 4.53 14.99
CA MET A 64 11.03 3.66 16.18
C MET A 64 12.29 2.79 16.12
N ILE A 65 12.58 2.19 14.96
CA ILE A 65 13.79 1.38 14.74
C ILE A 65 15.06 2.22 14.84
N GLN A 66 15.06 3.42 14.26
CA GLN A 66 16.20 4.36 14.40
C GLN A 66 16.41 4.83 15.84
N ALA A 67 15.33 4.94 16.62
CA ALA A 67 15.38 5.19 18.05
C ALA A 67 15.74 3.94 18.87
N LYS A 68 15.99 2.79 18.23
CA LYS A 68 16.39 1.52 18.87
C LYS A 68 15.33 0.91 19.80
N VAL A 69 14.05 1.22 19.57
CA VAL A 69 12.96 0.50 20.27
C VAL A 69 13.01 -0.97 19.86
N SER A 70 12.89 -1.88 20.82
CA SER A 70 13.04 -3.31 20.54
C SER A 70 11.90 -3.86 19.68
N ASP A 71 12.21 -4.86 18.85
CA ASP A 71 11.24 -5.51 17.97
C ASP A 71 10.07 -6.11 18.76
N GLU A 72 10.30 -6.57 20.00
CA GLU A 72 9.25 -7.10 20.89
C GLU A 72 8.22 -6.03 21.27
N ILE A 73 8.69 -4.84 21.67
CA ILE A 73 7.80 -3.72 22.03
C ILE A 73 7.00 -3.29 20.80
N ILE A 74 7.66 -3.20 19.65
CA ILE A 74 7.01 -2.80 18.40
C ILE A 74 5.96 -3.85 17.98
N SER A 75 6.30 -5.13 18.04
CA SER A 75 5.40 -6.25 17.73
C SER A 75 4.18 -6.28 18.66
N GLU A 76 4.38 -5.99 19.95
CA GLU A 76 3.28 -5.87 20.92
C GLU A 76 2.30 -4.76 20.52
N GLY A 77 2.81 -3.58 20.16
CA GLY A 77 1.97 -2.48 19.69
C GLY A 77 1.21 -2.77 18.39
N LEU A 78 1.80 -3.54 17.47
CA LEU A 78 1.16 -3.92 16.21
C LEU A 78 -0.13 -4.74 16.42
N LYS A 79 -0.26 -5.49 17.52
CA LYS A 79 -1.42 -6.36 17.77
C LYS A 79 -2.71 -5.58 18.02
N ASP A 80 -2.59 -4.37 18.57
CA ASP A 80 -3.69 -3.57 19.08
C ASP A 80 -4.13 -2.43 18.16
N ILE A 81 -3.41 -2.18 17.07
CA ILE A 81 -3.73 -1.08 16.16
C ILE A 81 -4.82 -1.45 15.15
N ASN A 82 -5.71 -0.49 14.88
CA ASN A 82 -6.71 -0.62 13.84
C ASN A 82 -6.11 -0.27 12.46
N VAL A 83 -6.10 -1.26 11.57
CA VAL A 83 -5.58 -1.14 10.20
C VAL A 83 -6.65 -1.35 9.12
N SER A 84 -7.94 -1.37 9.48
CA SER A 84 -9.06 -1.63 8.57
C SER A 84 -9.06 -0.75 7.30
N LYS A 85 -8.52 0.47 7.39
CA LYS A 85 -8.44 1.44 6.28
C LYS A 85 -7.01 1.67 5.77
N VAL A 86 -6.06 0.83 6.16
CA VAL A 86 -4.67 0.93 5.73
C VAL A 86 -4.46 0.04 4.51
N LEU A 87 -3.94 0.64 3.43
CA LEU A 87 -3.68 -0.06 2.18
C LEU A 87 -2.35 -0.85 2.21
N PRO A 88 -2.21 -1.95 1.43
CA PRO A 88 -1.03 -2.82 1.45
C PRO A 88 0.30 -2.12 1.23
N PHE A 89 0.36 -1.06 0.41
CA PHE A 89 1.60 -0.34 0.14
C PHE A 89 2.27 0.17 1.42
N ARG A 90 1.49 0.55 2.44
CA ARG A 90 2.03 1.00 3.73
C ARG A 90 2.77 -0.11 4.46
N PHE A 91 2.28 -1.34 4.35
CA PHE A 91 2.92 -2.51 4.93
C PHE A 91 4.17 -2.93 4.15
N ILE A 92 4.14 -2.86 2.82
CA ILE A 92 5.33 -3.09 1.97
C ILE A 92 6.44 -2.10 2.35
N THR A 93 6.13 -0.80 2.48
CA THR A 93 7.12 0.20 2.91
C THR A 93 7.62 -0.08 4.33
N ALA A 94 6.73 -0.41 5.26
CA ALA A 94 7.09 -0.72 6.64
C ALA A 94 8.03 -1.93 6.73
N ALA A 95 7.76 -3.01 6.00
CA ALA A 95 8.57 -4.23 6.00
C ALA A 95 9.98 -3.98 5.45
N LYS A 96 10.16 -3.08 4.47
CA LYS A 96 11.50 -2.67 3.99
C LYS A 96 12.38 -2.08 5.10
N TYR A 97 11.78 -1.38 6.06
CA TYR A 97 12.50 -0.80 7.21
C TYR A 97 12.62 -1.76 8.39
N ALA A 98 11.73 -2.75 8.46
CA ALA A 98 11.55 -3.64 9.59
C ALA A 98 11.45 -5.11 9.16
N PRO A 99 12.50 -5.68 8.52
CA PRO A 99 12.43 -7.04 7.97
C PRO A 99 12.17 -8.10 9.05
N ASN A 100 12.65 -7.90 10.28
CA ASN A 100 12.39 -8.81 11.40
C ASN A 100 10.91 -8.87 11.80
N LEU A 101 10.14 -7.82 11.48
CA LEU A 101 8.72 -7.71 11.80
C LEU A 101 7.82 -8.08 10.61
N GLU A 102 8.38 -8.56 9.50
CA GLU A 102 7.65 -8.82 8.27
C GLU A 102 6.45 -9.75 8.50
N LYS A 103 6.63 -10.81 9.28
CA LYS A 103 5.55 -11.75 9.64
C LYS A 103 4.38 -11.05 10.36
N ASP A 104 4.69 -10.16 11.31
CA ASP A 104 3.67 -9.47 12.09
C ASP A 104 2.94 -8.42 11.23
N LEU A 105 3.69 -7.71 10.38
CA LEU A 105 3.15 -6.76 9.42
C LEU A 105 2.24 -7.43 8.39
N GLU A 106 2.63 -8.58 7.85
CA GLU A 106 1.82 -9.33 6.89
C GLU A 106 0.52 -9.82 7.53
N SER A 107 0.62 -10.45 8.71
CA SER A 107 -0.54 -10.93 9.46
C SER A 107 -1.54 -9.79 9.75
N LEU A 108 -1.02 -8.64 10.17
CA LEU A 108 -1.83 -7.46 10.43
C LEU A 108 -2.48 -6.90 9.15
N MET A 109 -1.75 -6.85 8.04
CA MET A 109 -2.28 -6.45 6.73
C MET A 109 -3.45 -7.34 6.32
N ILE A 110 -3.26 -8.66 6.31
CA ILE A 110 -4.30 -9.63 5.94
C ILE A 110 -5.51 -9.52 6.86
N LYS A 111 -5.30 -9.35 8.17
CA LYS A 111 -6.38 -9.10 9.14
C LYS A 111 -7.18 -7.85 8.79
N GLY A 112 -6.52 -6.76 8.41
CA GLY A 112 -7.18 -5.51 8.01
C GLY A 112 -8.00 -5.65 6.73
N LEU A 113 -7.46 -6.36 5.73
CA LEU A 113 -8.12 -6.57 4.44
C LEU A 113 -9.35 -7.50 4.55
N ASN A 114 -9.29 -8.51 5.41
CA ASN A 114 -10.39 -9.45 5.62
C ASN A 114 -11.64 -8.83 6.28
N GLN A 115 -11.54 -7.61 6.79
CA GLN A 115 -12.69 -6.86 7.33
C GLN A 115 -13.51 -6.14 6.24
N GLN A 116 -13.02 -6.12 5.00
CA GLN A 116 -13.64 -5.44 3.89
C GLN A 116 -14.65 -6.35 3.17
N ILE A 117 -15.59 -5.73 2.46
CA ILE A 117 -16.56 -6.43 1.62
C ILE A 117 -15.81 -7.12 0.47
N LYS A 118 -16.07 -8.43 0.30
CA LYS A 118 -15.50 -9.21 -0.79
C LYS A 118 -16.19 -8.86 -2.12
N LEU A 119 -15.43 -8.92 -3.20
CA LEU A 119 -15.90 -8.73 -4.57
C LEU A 119 -16.22 -10.09 -5.16
N SER A 120 -17.51 -10.35 -5.37
CA SER A 120 -18.00 -11.60 -5.96
C SER A 120 -17.71 -11.70 -7.45
N GLY A 121 -17.67 -12.94 -7.94
CA GLY A 121 -17.44 -13.25 -9.36
C GLY A 121 -15.97 -13.35 -9.72
N LYS A 122 -15.71 -13.88 -10.91
CA LYS A 122 -14.37 -14.16 -11.40
C LYS A 122 -13.70 -12.90 -11.91
N THR A 123 -12.60 -12.53 -11.27
CA THR A 123 -11.78 -11.37 -11.63
C THR A 123 -10.48 -11.82 -12.29
N ILE A 124 -10.17 -11.26 -13.46
CA ILE A 124 -8.84 -11.37 -14.06
C ILE A 124 -8.09 -10.07 -13.77
N LEU A 125 -6.98 -10.16 -13.05
CA LEU A 125 -6.05 -9.06 -12.86
C LEU A 125 -4.87 -9.21 -13.80
N ILE A 126 -4.58 -8.16 -14.55
CA ILE A 126 -3.41 -8.05 -15.42
C ILE A 126 -2.51 -6.97 -14.84
N VAL A 127 -1.28 -7.33 -14.50
CA VAL A 127 -0.29 -6.45 -13.92
C VAL A 127 0.81 -6.19 -14.92
N ASP A 128 0.95 -4.95 -15.34
CA ASP A 128 2.06 -4.47 -16.15
C ASP A 128 3.35 -4.49 -15.32
N VAL A 129 4.36 -5.17 -15.84
CA VAL A 129 5.72 -5.25 -15.30
C VAL A 129 6.75 -4.84 -16.35
N SER A 130 6.35 -4.02 -17.33
CA SER A 130 7.24 -3.38 -18.29
C SER A 130 8.23 -2.45 -17.59
N GLY A 131 9.35 -2.13 -18.25
CA GLY A 131 10.41 -1.30 -17.68
C GLY A 131 9.95 0.07 -17.19
N SER A 132 8.91 0.66 -17.79
CA SER A 132 8.34 1.96 -17.38
C SER A 132 7.72 1.93 -15.98
N MET A 133 7.28 0.75 -15.53
CA MET A 133 6.74 0.54 -14.18
C MET A 133 7.84 0.61 -13.11
N TYR A 134 9.10 0.44 -13.48
CA TYR A 134 10.25 0.39 -12.56
C TYR A 134 11.04 1.69 -12.62
N SER A 135 11.76 2.00 -11.53
CA SER A 135 12.68 3.16 -11.42
C SER A 135 12.03 4.55 -11.55
N SER A 136 10.75 4.63 -11.91
CA SER A 136 9.95 5.85 -11.89
C SER A 136 9.19 5.94 -10.56
N PRO A 137 9.56 6.85 -9.65
CA PRO A 137 8.81 7.03 -8.42
C PRO A 137 7.39 7.50 -8.75
N ILE A 138 6.41 7.04 -7.96
CA ILE A 138 5.00 7.42 -8.14
C ILE A 138 4.81 8.94 -7.98
N SER A 139 5.63 9.56 -7.13
CA SER A 139 5.72 11.01 -6.93
C SER A 139 7.10 11.38 -6.38
N ASN A 140 7.44 12.67 -6.37
CA ASN A 140 8.72 13.18 -5.82
C ASN A 140 8.96 12.81 -4.35
N TYR A 141 7.91 12.44 -3.61
CA TYR A 141 7.97 12.05 -2.19
C TYR A 141 7.73 10.55 -1.98
N SER A 142 7.59 9.77 -3.06
CA SER A 142 7.35 8.33 -2.98
C SER A 142 8.67 7.56 -2.91
N GLU A 143 8.82 6.73 -1.88
CA GLU A 143 9.88 5.74 -1.78
C GLU A 143 9.58 4.47 -2.60
N MET A 144 8.44 4.44 -3.29
CA MET A 144 7.96 3.33 -4.12
C MET A 144 7.82 3.76 -5.58
N ASP A 145 8.21 2.86 -6.48
CA ASP A 145 7.93 2.96 -7.92
C ASP A 145 6.52 2.45 -8.26
N ARG A 146 6.14 2.59 -9.54
CA ARG A 146 4.81 2.17 -10.02
C ARG A 146 4.62 0.66 -9.89
N ALA A 147 5.67 -0.14 -10.09
CA ALA A 147 5.64 -1.59 -9.93
C ALA A 147 5.28 -2.00 -8.49
N HIS A 148 5.86 -1.35 -7.48
CA HIS A 148 5.46 -1.59 -6.09
C HIS A 148 4.01 -1.15 -5.80
N ALA A 149 3.52 -0.08 -6.43
CA ALA A 149 2.11 0.32 -6.36
C ALA A 149 1.20 -0.78 -6.93
N ALA A 150 1.58 -1.32 -8.09
CA ALA A 150 0.86 -2.39 -8.74
C ALA A 150 0.85 -3.67 -7.91
N CYS A 151 1.98 -4.02 -7.28
CA CYS A 151 2.07 -5.13 -6.32
C CYS A 151 1.14 -4.94 -5.11
N SER A 152 1.06 -3.73 -4.55
CA SER A 152 0.13 -3.40 -3.47
C SER A 152 -1.34 -3.62 -3.88
N LEU A 153 -1.71 -3.17 -5.08
CA LEU A 153 -3.06 -3.35 -5.61
C LEU A 153 -3.34 -4.82 -5.96
N ALA A 154 -2.33 -5.59 -6.36
CA ALA A 154 -2.44 -7.03 -6.56
C ALA A 154 -2.70 -7.78 -5.25
N ILE A 155 -2.04 -7.40 -4.14
CA ILE A 155 -2.36 -7.92 -2.81
C ILE A 155 -3.80 -7.56 -2.44
N LEU A 156 -4.19 -6.29 -2.59
CA LEU A 156 -5.53 -5.83 -2.25
C LEU A 156 -6.60 -6.64 -3.00
N THR A 157 -6.47 -6.75 -4.32
CA THR A 157 -7.44 -7.47 -5.16
C THR A 157 -7.42 -8.98 -4.88
N ARG A 158 -6.25 -9.59 -4.60
CA ARG A 158 -6.15 -10.99 -4.17
C ARG A 158 -6.97 -11.26 -2.92
N GLU A 159 -6.87 -10.38 -1.92
CA GLU A 159 -7.56 -10.56 -0.65
C GLU A 159 -9.03 -10.14 -0.73
N LEU A 160 -9.44 -9.29 -1.67
CA LEU A 160 -10.83 -8.84 -1.78
C LEU A 160 -11.68 -9.66 -2.75
N CYS A 161 -11.12 -10.21 -3.83
CA CYS A 161 -11.90 -10.95 -4.82
C CYS A 161 -12.08 -12.41 -4.40
N GLU A 162 -13.30 -12.95 -4.55
CA GLU A 162 -13.60 -14.35 -4.20
C GLU A 162 -12.93 -15.35 -5.14
N ASP A 163 -12.93 -15.04 -6.44
CA ASP A 163 -12.24 -15.81 -7.48
C ASP A 163 -11.39 -14.83 -8.31
N ILE A 164 -10.07 -15.02 -8.29
CA ILE A 164 -9.14 -14.14 -8.99
C ILE A 164 -7.96 -14.90 -9.59
N LYS A 165 -7.68 -14.64 -10.87
CA LYS A 165 -6.41 -15.00 -11.52
C LYS A 165 -5.60 -13.76 -11.81
N ILE A 166 -4.30 -13.83 -11.52
CA ILE A 166 -3.37 -12.72 -11.69
C ILE A 166 -2.37 -13.09 -12.77
N TYR A 167 -2.24 -12.24 -13.77
CA TYR A 167 -1.24 -12.34 -14.82
C TYR A 167 -0.26 -11.18 -14.69
N ALA A 168 1.03 -11.47 -14.82
CA ALA A 168 2.02 -10.43 -15.09
C ALA A 168 2.28 -10.37 -16.58
N THR A 169 2.48 -9.16 -17.10
CA THR A 169 2.76 -8.97 -18.53
C THR A 169 3.81 -7.89 -18.75
N ALA A 170 4.67 -8.13 -19.72
CA ALA A 170 5.53 -7.14 -20.36
C ALA A 170 5.65 -7.54 -21.83
N GLY A 171 6.74 -7.15 -22.49
CA GLY A 171 7.02 -7.62 -23.84
C GLY A 171 8.44 -7.33 -24.28
N ASN A 172 8.63 -7.34 -25.60
CA ASN A 172 9.87 -6.95 -26.24
C ASN A 172 9.55 -5.94 -27.35
N ASP A 173 10.05 -4.73 -27.20
CA ASP A 173 9.79 -3.61 -28.11
C ASP A 173 10.37 -3.83 -29.51
N GLY A 174 11.49 -4.58 -29.60
CA GLY A 174 12.12 -4.88 -30.88
C GLY A 174 11.34 -5.90 -31.71
N THR A 175 10.70 -6.88 -31.07
CA THR A 175 9.87 -7.88 -31.77
C THR A 175 8.39 -7.53 -31.80
N GLU A 176 7.95 -6.53 -31.02
CA GLU A 176 6.54 -6.17 -30.80
C GLU A 176 5.68 -7.35 -30.30
N ILE A 177 6.26 -8.19 -29.41
CA ILE A 177 5.61 -9.39 -28.88
C ILE A 177 5.43 -9.26 -27.38
N HIS A 178 4.20 -9.49 -26.92
CA HIS A 178 3.90 -9.57 -25.49
C HIS A 178 4.48 -10.85 -24.88
N GLN A 179 4.83 -10.79 -23.60
CA GLN A 179 5.10 -11.95 -22.77
C GLN A 179 4.25 -11.86 -21.52
N THR A 180 3.40 -12.86 -21.33
CA THR A 180 2.40 -12.90 -20.25
C THR A 180 2.47 -14.23 -19.52
N GLU A 181 2.50 -14.20 -18.20
CA GLU A 181 2.57 -15.40 -17.35
C GLU A 181 1.49 -15.35 -16.26
N LEU A 182 0.87 -16.50 -15.99
CA LEU A 182 -0.01 -16.67 -14.84
C LEU A 182 0.83 -16.71 -13.56
N ILE A 183 0.52 -15.83 -12.62
CA ILE A 183 1.18 -15.79 -11.31
C ILE A 183 0.60 -16.89 -10.42
N PRO A 184 1.44 -17.73 -9.78
CA PRO A 184 0.98 -18.71 -8.80
C PRO A 184 0.11 -18.06 -7.72
N SER A 185 -0.84 -18.81 -7.17
CA SER A 185 -1.79 -18.31 -6.16
C SER A 185 -1.12 -18.05 -4.80
N ARG A 186 -0.26 -17.02 -4.76
CA ARG A 186 0.39 -16.50 -3.57
C ARG A 186 -0.48 -15.39 -2.95
N HIS A 187 -0.17 -15.10 -1.69
CA HIS A 187 -0.78 -14.07 -0.87
C HIS A 187 0.29 -13.11 -0.35
N GLY A 188 -0.15 -11.96 0.18
CA GLY A 188 0.72 -11.03 0.92
C GLY A 188 2.01 -10.65 0.20
N PHE A 189 3.11 -10.56 0.95
CA PHE A 189 4.41 -10.15 0.44
C PHE A 189 4.98 -11.13 -0.58
N ALA A 190 4.74 -12.43 -0.42
CA ALA A 190 5.18 -13.44 -1.39
C ALA A 190 4.55 -13.26 -2.79
N LEU A 191 3.33 -12.72 -2.86
CA LEU A 191 2.69 -12.32 -4.12
C LEU A 191 3.38 -11.09 -4.72
N SER A 192 3.61 -10.06 -3.90
CA SER A 192 4.33 -8.84 -4.30
C SER A 192 5.71 -9.18 -4.89
N ASP A 193 6.51 -9.99 -4.19
CA ASP A 193 7.85 -10.35 -4.64
C ASP A 193 7.85 -11.13 -5.97
N LYS A 194 6.88 -12.05 -6.13
CA LYS A 194 6.75 -12.79 -7.38
C LYS A 194 6.41 -11.85 -8.52
N ILE A 195 5.44 -10.94 -8.38
CA ILE A 195 5.07 -9.99 -9.44
C ILE A 195 6.25 -9.04 -9.73
N TYR A 196 6.84 -8.45 -8.70
CA TYR A 196 7.91 -7.48 -8.84
C TYR A 196 9.15 -8.05 -9.56
N SER A 197 9.42 -9.35 -9.40
CA SER A 197 10.52 -10.03 -10.10
C SER A 197 10.26 -10.35 -11.58
N MET A 198 9.04 -10.16 -12.10
CA MET A 198 8.66 -10.61 -13.45
C MET A 198 9.14 -9.71 -14.60
N CYS A 199 9.64 -8.50 -14.35
CA CYS A 199 10.06 -7.59 -15.42
C CYS A 199 11.07 -8.23 -16.38
N ARG A 200 12.21 -8.70 -15.86
CA ARG A 200 13.25 -9.32 -16.69
C ARG A 200 12.82 -10.66 -17.31
N PRO A 201 12.19 -11.59 -16.56
CA PRO A 201 11.66 -12.82 -17.14
C PRO A 201 10.70 -12.62 -18.31
N LEU A 202 9.95 -11.51 -18.34
CA LEU A 202 8.99 -11.19 -19.40
C LEU A 202 9.56 -10.22 -20.45
N GLY A 203 10.87 -10.00 -20.48
CA GLY A 203 11.57 -9.18 -21.47
C GLY A 203 11.75 -7.71 -21.08
N GLY A 204 10.87 -7.15 -20.25
CA GLY A 204 10.98 -5.79 -19.70
C GLY A 204 10.68 -4.65 -20.69
N GLY A 205 10.30 -4.96 -21.93
CA GLY A 205 9.73 -3.99 -22.87
C GLY A 205 8.28 -3.63 -22.53
N GLY A 206 7.68 -2.76 -23.34
CA GLY A 206 6.35 -2.22 -23.17
C GLY A 206 5.22 -3.27 -23.17
N ILE A 207 4.04 -2.81 -22.81
CA ILE A 207 2.82 -3.62 -22.84
C ILE A 207 2.18 -3.55 -24.23
N PHE A 208 1.67 -4.69 -24.72
CA PHE A 208 0.86 -4.77 -25.94
C PHE A 208 -0.54 -5.26 -25.54
N LEU A 209 -1.37 -4.35 -25.06
CA LEU A 209 -2.56 -4.73 -24.28
C LEU A 209 -3.57 -5.55 -25.09
N THR A 210 -3.79 -5.19 -26.36
CA THR A 210 -4.72 -5.92 -27.23
C THR A 210 -4.30 -7.39 -27.44
N PRO A 211 -3.05 -7.71 -27.83
CA PRO A 211 -2.54 -9.08 -27.83
C PRO A 211 -2.69 -9.82 -26.49
N VAL A 212 -2.36 -9.16 -25.38
CA VAL A 212 -2.49 -9.75 -24.02
C VAL A 212 -3.94 -10.17 -23.75
N LEU A 213 -4.90 -9.30 -24.05
CA LEU A 213 -6.33 -9.60 -23.83
C LEU A 213 -6.83 -10.76 -24.71
N ARG A 214 -6.35 -10.87 -25.96
CA ARG A 214 -6.68 -12.01 -26.83
C ARG A 214 -6.11 -13.32 -26.27
N TRP A 215 -4.84 -13.30 -25.85
CA TRP A 215 -4.16 -14.47 -25.26
C TRP A 215 -4.84 -14.95 -23.97
N ILE A 216 -5.31 -14.01 -23.14
CA ILE A 216 -6.06 -14.32 -21.91
C ILE A 216 -7.44 -14.89 -22.26
N LYS A 217 -8.15 -14.31 -23.23
CA LYS A 217 -9.48 -14.79 -23.66
C LYS A 217 -9.44 -16.25 -24.12
N GLU A 218 -8.36 -16.68 -24.76
CA GLU A 218 -8.18 -18.08 -25.16
C GLU A 218 -8.01 -19.06 -23.99
N ARG A 219 -7.59 -18.56 -22.81
CA ARG A 219 -7.30 -19.35 -21.60
C ARG A 219 -8.39 -19.26 -20.55
N GLU A 220 -9.11 -18.15 -20.55
CA GLU A 220 -10.14 -17.84 -19.57
C GLU A 220 -11.49 -17.72 -20.29
N GLU A 221 -12.26 -18.81 -20.27
CA GLU A 221 -13.56 -18.91 -20.96
C GLU A 221 -14.56 -17.81 -20.55
N LYS A 222 -14.50 -17.38 -19.28
CA LYS A 222 -15.35 -16.33 -18.70
C LYS A 222 -14.57 -15.52 -17.67
N ALA A 223 -14.89 -14.22 -17.60
CA ALA A 223 -14.54 -13.33 -16.50
C ALA A 223 -15.72 -12.36 -16.26
N ASP A 224 -16.07 -12.12 -14.99
CA ASP A 224 -17.06 -11.12 -14.62
C ASP A 224 -16.43 -9.72 -14.56
N ARG A 225 -15.10 -9.66 -14.32
CA ARG A 225 -14.31 -8.42 -14.29
C ARG A 225 -12.90 -8.64 -14.82
N ILE A 226 -12.39 -7.65 -15.56
CA ILE A 226 -10.96 -7.54 -15.89
C ILE A 226 -10.45 -6.22 -15.30
N ILE A 227 -9.34 -6.29 -14.56
CA ILE A 227 -8.63 -5.13 -14.02
C ILE A 227 -7.24 -5.13 -14.65
N VAL A 228 -6.82 -4.01 -15.20
CA VAL A 228 -5.47 -3.82 -15.75
C VAL A 228 -4.78 -2.74 -14.93
N ILE A 229 -3.60 -3.04 -14.39
CA ILE A 229 -2.75 -2.06 -13.71
C ILE A 229 -1.55 -1.78 -14.60
N THR A 230 -1.44 -0.55 -15.10
CA THR A 230 -0.41 -0.08 -16.02
C THR A 230 -0.22 1.43 -15.84
N ASP A 231 0.85 1.98 -16.40
CA ASP A 231 1.04 3.42 -16.56
C ASP A 231 0.55 3.97 -17.91
N GLU A 232 -0.25 3.16 -18.62
CA GLU A 232 -0.94 3.49 -19.89
C GLU A 232 0.00 3.75 -21.07
N GLN A 233 1.26 3.29 -20.98
CA GLN A 233 2.22 3.30 -22.10
C GLN A 233 2.04 2.08 -23.03
N ASP A 234 0.85 1.93 -23.61
CA ASP A 234 0.56 0.84 -24.56
C ASP A 234 1.35 1.04 -25.87
N CYS A 235 2.07 -0.01 -26.28
CA CYS A 235 2.84 -0.05 -27.51
C CYS A 235 2.09 -0.79 -28.63
N ALA A 236 0.87 -1.29 -28.38
CA ALA A 236 0.06 -1.90 -29.42
C ALA A 236 -0.29 -0.88 -30.51
N ARG A 237 -0.04 -1.24 -31.78
CA ARG A 237 -0.51 -0.44 -32.91
C ARG A 237 -2.04 -0.57 -33.03
N SER A 238 -2.70 0.57 -33.23
CA SER A 238 -4.13 0.64 -33.53
C SER A 238 -4.40 0.00 -34.89
N ASN A 239 -4.82 -1.27 -34.89
CA ASN A 239 -5.41 -1.93 -36.06
C ASN A 239 -6.91 -2.08 -35.86
#